data_AF-A0A1B9LTZ0-F1
#
_entry.id   AF-A0A1B9LTZ0-F1
#
_cell.length_a   1.000
_cell.length_b   1.000
_cell.length_c   1.000
_cell.angle_alpha   90.00
_cell.angle_beta   90.00
_cell.angle_gamma   90.00
#
_symmetry.space_group_name_H-M   'P 1'
#
loop_
_entity.id
_entity.type
_entity.pdbx_description
1 polymer ?
#
loop_
_entity_poly.entity_id
_entity_poly.type
_entity_poly.pdbx_seq_one_letter_code
_entity_poly.pdbx_strand_id
1 'polypeptide(L)' 'MMVSTLISSNLVSISSLVTRYNYWGDDDGDGQSGVTTFENLMLSIIDKNNQAIGCSDVLTICNAPYKVELSSHNNKSANL' A
#
# COMPACT_ATOMS: atom_id res chain seq x y z
N MET A 1 13.79 0.24 15.73
CA MET A 1 13.71 -0.76 14.64
C MET A 1 12.23 -1.03 14.42
N MET A 2 11.64 -0.48 13.36
CA MET A 2 10.21 -0.71 13.06
C MET A 2 10.08 -2.09 12.44
N VAL A 3 9.51 -3.02 13.19
CA VAL A 3 9.18 -4.36 12.69
C VAL A 3 7.86 -4.20 11.94
N SER A 4 7.95 -3.88 10.65
CA SER A 4 6.79 -3.87 9.76
C SER A 4 6.39 -5.31 9.46
N THR A 5 5.62 -5.93 10.35
CA THR A 5 4.99 -7.21 10.05
C THR A 5 3.99 -7.00 8.91
N LEU A 6 4.33 -7.50 7.73
CA LEU A 6 3.47 -7.51 6.55
C LEU A 6 2.25 -8.40 6.81
N ILE A 7 1.10 -7.79 7.07
CA ILE A 7 -0.19 -8.48 6.95
C ILE A 7 -0.70 -8.31 5.52
N SER A 8 -1.10 -9.40 4.89
CA SER A 8 -1.46 -9.44 3.46
C SER A 8 -2.60 -8.49 3.09
N SER A 9 -3.48 -8.16 4.04
CA SER A 9 -4.57 -7.17 3.87
C SER A 9 -4.10 -5.72 3.75
N ASN A 10 -2.84 -5.44 4.05
CA ASN A 10 -2.26 -4.09 4.02
C ASN A 10 -1.43 -3.81 2.76
N LEU A 11 -1.45 -4.73 1.80
CA LEU A 11 -0.70 -4.63 0.56
C LEU A 11 -1.65 -4.61 -0.63
N VAL A 12 -1.50 -3.61 -1.49
CA VAL A 12 -2.27 -3.50 -2.74
C VAL A 12 -1.32 -3.18 -3.88
N SER A 13 -1.53 -3.83 -5.03
CA SER A 13 -0.77 -3.50 -6.23
C SER A 13 -1.26 -2.19 -6.82
N ILE A 14 -0.34 -1.29 -7.20
CA ILE A 14 -0.69 -0.01 -7.84
C ILE A 14 -1.44 -0.25 -9.15
N SER A 15 -1.06 -1.26 -9.92
CA SER A 15 -1.76 -1.63 -11.16
C SER A 15 -3.24 -1.98 -10.90
N SER A 16 -3.52 -2.66 -9.80
CA SER A 16 -4.90 -2.97 -9.38
C SER A 16 -5.67 -1.72 -8.95
N LEU A 17 -5.03 -0.63 -8.53
CA LEU A 17 -5.72 0.62 -8.21
C LEU A 17 -6.03 1.41 -9.48
N VAL A 18 -5.03 1.56 -10.36
CA VAL A 18 -5.14 2.36 -11.60
C VAL A 18 -6.14 1.71 -12.58
N THR A 19 -6.18 0.39 -12.65
CA THR A 19 -7.10 -0.35 -13.54
C THR A 19 -8.46 -0.66 -12.91
N ARG A 20 -8.62 -0.51 -11.59
CA ARG A 20 -9.89 -0.83 -10.92
C ARG A 20 -10.93 0.21 -11.31
N TYR A 21 -11.93 -0.28 -12.04
CA TYR A 21 -13.04 0.50 -12.62
C TYR A 21 -12.64 1.53 -13.68
N ASN A 22 -11.37 1.56 -14.10
CA ASN A 22 -10.83 2.46 -15.15
C ASN A 22 -11.22 3.94 -14.96
N TYR A 23 -11.47 4.39 -13.72
CA TYR A 23 -11.91 5.77 -13.44
C TYR A 23 -10.79 6.80 -13.57
N TRP A 24 -9.54 6.33 -13.60
CA TRP A 24 -8.39 7.20 -13.58
C TRP A 24 -8.10 7.83 -14.94
N GLY A 25 -8.91 7.50 -15.97
CA GLY A 25 -9.00 8.16 -17.27
C GLY A 25 -7.75 8.97 -17.55
N ASP A 26 -6.68 8.26 -17.90
CA ASP A 26 -5.34 8.78 -18.19
C ASP A 26 -5.38 9.61 -19.48
N ASP A 27 -6.15 10.70 -19.41
CA ASP A 27 -6.38 11.72 -20.42
C ASP A 27 -5.26 12.79 -20.38
N ASP A 28 -4.14 12.52 -19.71
CA ASP A 28 -2.88 13.29 -19.82
C ASP A 28 -1.92 12.73 -20.87
N GLY A 29 -2.29 11.62 -21.52
CA GLY A 29 -1.74 11.22 -22.82
C GLY A 29 -0.43 10.42 -22.77
N ASP A 30 -0.14 9.69 -21.69
CA ASP A 30 0.96 8.71 -21.65
C ASP A 30 0.56 7.29 -22.12
N GLY A 31 -0.68 7.14 -22.59
CA GLY A 31 -1.04 6.37 -23.78
C GLY A 31 -0.38 5.00 -23.95
N GLN A 32 -1.16 3.94 -23.71
CA GLN A 32 -1.09 2.69 -24.48
C GLN A 32 0.23 1.90 -24.42
N SER A 33 1.19 2.23 -23.56
CA SER A 33 2.42 1.46 -23.36
C SER A 33 2.78 1.30 -21.89
N GLY A 34 1.87 0.65 -21.17
CA GLY A 34 2.23 -0.29 -20.11
C GLY A 34 3.16 0.27 -19.05
N VAL A 35 2.66 1.19 -18.22
CA VAL A 35 3.19 1.38 -16.87
C VAL A 35 2.85 0.10 -16.07
N THR A 36 3.62 -0.96 -16.32
CA THR A 36 3.62 -2.17 -15.52
C THR A 36 4.58 -1.93 -14.36
N THR A 37 4.24 -0.97 -13.51
CA THR A 37 4.92 -0.84 -12.23
C THR A 37 4.44 -2.00 -11.37
N PHE A 38 5.28 -3.03 -11.23
CA PHE A 38 5.16 -4.07 -10.19
C PHE A 38 5.47 -3.46 -8.81
N GLU A 39 4.85 -2.33 -8.55
CA GLU A 39 4.99 -1.53 -7.36
C GLU A 39 3.77 -1.82 -6.48
N ASN A 40 4.07 -2.17 -5.23
CA ASN A 40 3.06 -2.39 -4.21
C ASN A 40 3.00 -1.16 -3.33
N LEU A 41 1.80 -0.69 -3.04
CA LEU A 41 1.54 0.21 -1.93
C LEU A 41 1.36 -0.63 -0.68
N MET A 42 2.08 -0.25 0.36
CA MET A 42 2.03 -0.87 1.68
C MET A 42 1.56 0.15 2.70
N LEU A 43 0.53 -0.23 3.44
CA LEU A 43 -0.02 0.53 4.55
C LEU A 43 0.41 -0.10 5.89
N SER A 44 1.10 0.67 6.73
CA SER A 44 1.40 0.26 8.09
C SER A 44 0.55 1.07 9.07
N ILE A 45 -0.23 0.37 9.90
CA ILE A 45 -1.00 0.97 10.99
C ILE A 45 -0.50 0.34 12.27
N ILE A 46 0.04 1.16 13.17
CA ILE A 46 0.61 0.73 14.45
C ILE A 46 -0.15 1.42 15.57
N ASP A 47 -0.63 0.65 16.54
CA ASP A 47 -1.30 1.20 17.73
C ASP A 47 -0.31 1.72 18.79
N LYS A 48 -0.81 2.30 19.88
CA LYS A 48 0.02 2.81 20.98
C LYS A 48 0.87 1.74 21.68
N ASN A 49 0.49 0.47 21.52
CA ASN A 49 1.14 -0.69 22.11
C ASN A 49 2.13 -1.34 21.12
N ASN A 50 2.41 -0.68 19.99
CA ASN A 50 3.27 -1.14 18.91
C ASN A 50 2.75 -2.41 18.19
N GLN A 51 1.45 -2.65 18.19
CA GLN A 51 0.82 -3.75 17.48
C GLN A 51 0.45 -3.33 16.06
N ALA A 52 0.76 -4.19 15.09
CA ALA A 52 0.36 -4.01 13.70
C ALA A 52 -1.13 -4.32 13.53
N ILE A 53 -1.85 -3.40 12.89
CA ILE A 53 -3.29 -3.44 12.71
C ILE A 53 -3.62 -3.61 11.22
N GLY A 54 -4.52 -4.56 10.92
CA GLY A 54 -5.02 -4.80 9.58
C GLY A 54 -5.95 -3.69 9.10
N CYS A 55 -5.95 -3.46 7.79
CA CYS A 55 -6.81 -2.46 7.15
C CYS A 55 -8.31 -2.74 7.37
N SER A 56 -8.68 -4.00 7.61
CA SER A 56 -10.06 -4.42 7.91
C SER A 56 -10.40 -4.45 9.41
N ASP A 57 -9.43 -4.17 10.29
CA ASP A 57 -9.64 -4.24 11.73
C ASP A 57 -10.38 -2.98 12.22
N VAL A 58 -11.25 -3.16 13.22
CA VAL A 58 -11.98 -2.05 13.83
C VAL A 58 -11.06 -1.30 14.80
N LEU A 59 -10.83 -0.02 14.53
CA LEU A 59 -10.06 0.85 15.42
C LEU A 59 -10.86 1.20 16.68
N THR A 60 -10.19 1.24 17.82
CA THR A 60 -10.80 1.56 19.12
C THR A 60 -10.02 2.66 19.83
N ILE A 61 -10.73 3.50 20.59
CA ILE A 61 -10.08 4.61 21.33
C ILE A 61 -9.09 4.12 22.40
N CYS A 62 -9.29 2.89 22.91
CA CYS A 62 -8.40 2.30 23.91
C CYS A 62 -6.98 2.06 23.38
N ASN A 63 -6.82 1.87 22.07
CA ASN A 63 -5.54 1.57 21.41
C ASN A 63 -4.93 2.81 20.73
N ALA A 64 -5.61 3.96 20.79
CA ALA A 64 -5.09 5.24 20.29
C ALA A 64 -3.97 5.80 21.17
N PRO A 65 -3.06 6.64 20.61
CA PRO A 65 -3.00 7.08 19.22
C PRO A 65 -2.48 5.99 18.28
N TYR A 66 -2.84 6.10 17.00
CA TYR A 66 -2.34 5.23 15.94
C TYR A 66 -1.32 5.97 15.08
N LYS A 67 -0.23 5.29 14.71
CA LYS A 67 0.70 5.74 13.68
C LYS A 67 0.32 5.09 12.36
N VAL A 68 0.15 5.90 11.31
CA VAL A 68 -0.13 5.44 9.95
C VAL A 68 1.04 5.82 9.05
N GLU A 69 1.54 4.86 8.28
CA GLU A 69 2.64 5.04 7.34
C GLU A 69 2.29 4.39 6.01
N LEU A 70 2.32 5.19 4.94
CA LEU A 70 2.10 4.74 3.56
C LEU A 70 3.45 4.74 2.84
N SER A 71 3.78 3.63 2.20
CA SER A 71 5.03 3.48 1.45
C SER A 71 4.81 2.71 0.15
N SER A 72 5.62 3.00 -0.86
CA SER A 72 5.70 2.20 -2.08
C SER A 72 7.04 1.45 -2.11
N HIS A 73 7.00 0.18 -2.52
CA HIS A 73 8.22 -0.61 -2.75
C HIS A 73 8.32 -0.99 -4.23
N ASN A 74 9.48 -0.72 -4.81
CA ASN A 74 9.84 -1.17 -6.15
C ASN A 74 10.52 -2.54 -6.07
N ASN A 75 9.84 -3.60 -6.50
CA ASN A 75 10.51 -4.89 -6.74
C ASN A 75 11.27 -4.84 -8.08
N LYS A 76 12.30 -3.98 -8.19
CA LYS A 76 13.22 -4.01 -9.34
C LYS A 76 14.48 -4.80 -8.98
N SER A 77 14.36 -6.12 -8.95
CA SER A 77 15.54 -6.99 -9.08
C SER A 77 15.87 -7.11 -10.58
N ALA A 78 16.59 -6.13 -11.11
CA ALA A 78 17.34 -6.36 -12.34
C ALA A 78 18.56 -7.21 -11.94
N ASN A 79 18.59 -8.47 -12.37
CA ASN A 79 19.89 -9.12 -12.55
C ASN A 79 20.63 -8.32 -13.62
N LEU A 80 21.73 -7.67 -13.23
CA LEU A 80 22.75 -7.17 -14.15
C LEU A 80 23.71 -8.31 -14.48
#